data_AF-A0A7X7QHQ7-F1
#
_entry.id   AF-A0A7X7QHQ7-F1
#
_cell.length_a   1.000
_cell.length_b   1.000
_cell.length_c   1.000
_cell.angle_alpha   90.00
_cell.angle_beta   90.00
_cell.angle_gamma   90.00
#
_symmetry.space_group_name_H-M   'P 1'
#
loop_
_entity.id
_entity.type
_entity.pdbx_description
1 polymer ?
#
loop_
_entity_poly.entity_id
_entity_poly.type
_entity_poly.pdbx_seq_one_letter_code
_entity_poly.pdbx_strand_id
1 'polypeptide(L)'
;MNYLSSLSKTQWVWLVGTLAVCAAVLAVGWVFEPDENQAPDAPFTTAMTIKDIAPKLEVTGKSLARELGLPLDAPKGKPLKKLGVAQTDLDEATAHLLSHRPTQLRYYVFVALVLWGLVFLWRLGRPDGSPITQRKSWYPRAPYILALLAAGVVFGFWLGKSPNPMEGIVKFFKSMVGLYPSVTEKAIALAFFIALAAVGNKLVCGWACPFGALQELLYSLPILRRAKNKKIPFLISNSIRAILFAAVLLVLFGVVGGRKGTVLYHYLNPFNLFDLDFDHAPIAITIIVALGLSLIVYRPFCQFICPFGFVSWLAERLSLARVRIDPARCNQCGACVKACPLDAAKDRVAGKLFAADCYSCARCLNVCPQDAISYGLSIGGKSSGGSANGKS
;
A
#
# COMPACT_ATOMS: atom_id res chain seq x y z
N MET A 1 10.32 10.82 -30.41
CA MET A 1 9.50 9.63 -30.77
C MET A 1 8.37 9.51 -29.77
N ASN A 2 7.14 9.36 -30.26
CA ASN A 2 5.97 9.13 -29.41
C ASN A 2 6.05 7.70 -28.85
N TYR A 3 5.87 7.52 -27.54
CA TYR A 3 5.99 6.20 -26.89
C TYR A 3 5.01 5.18 -27.49
N LEU A 4 3.75 5.60 -27.68
CA LEU A 4 2.69 4.73 -28.20
C LEU A 4 2.98 4.25 -29.63
N SER A 5 3.57 5.09 -30.47
CA SER A 5 3.90 4.73 -31.85
C SER A 5 5.08 3.75 -31.95
N SER A 6 5.82 3.52 -30.85
CA SER A 6 6.94 2.58 -30.81
C SER A 6 6.55 1.17 -30.36
N LEU A 7 5.31 0.97 -29.90
CA LEU A 7 4.84 -0.34 -29.41
C LEU A 7 4.61 -1.32 -30.56
N SER A 8 5.01 -2.57 -30.36
CA SER A 8 4.71 -3.66 -31.30
C SER A 8 3.23 -4.00 -31.33
N LYS A 9 2.78 -4.75 -32.35
CA LYS A 9 1.40 -5.28 -32.41
C LYS A 9 1.06 -6.08 -31.16
N THR A 10 1.99 -6.91 -30.68
CA THR A 10 1.81 -7.69 -29.45
C THR A 10 1.65 -6.78 -28.23
N GLN A 11 2.47 -5.74 -28.10
CA GLN A 11 2.36 -4.79 -27.00
C GLN A 11 1.06 -3.98 -27.05
N TRP A 12 0.55 -3.67 -28.24
CA TRP A 12 -0.77 -3.07 -28.40
C TRP A 12 -1.90 -3.98 -27.92
N VAL A 13 -1.84 -5.28 -28.24
CA VAL A 13 -2.79 -6.28 -27.70
C VAL A 13 -2.73 -6.31 -26.17
N TRP A 14 -1.54 -6.30 -25.58
CA TRP A 14 -1.37 -6.24 -24.12
C TRP A 14 -1.92 -4.94 -23.52
N LEU A 15 -1.68 -3.80 -24.15
CA LEU A 15 -2.17 -2.50 -23.70
C LEU A 15 -3.71 -2.47 -23.71
N VAL A 16 -4.33 -2.76 -24.85
CA VAL A 16 -5.80 -2.75 -25.01
C VAL A 16 -6.44 -3.81 -24.13
N GLY A 17 -5.89 -5.02 -24.10
CA GLY A 17 -6.38 -6.11 -23.26
C GLY A 17 -6.32 -5.77 -21.77
N THR A 18 -5.23 -5.14 -21.30
CA THR A 18 -5.11 -4.74 -19.89
C THR A 18 -6.11 -3.64 -19.56
N LEU A 19 -6.29 -2.65 -20.43
CA LEU A 19 -7.29 -1.60 -20.22
C LEU A 19 -8.71 -2.18 -20.19
N ALA A 20 -9.04 -3.14 -21.06
CA ALA A 20 -10.32 -3.84 -21.06
C ALA A 20 -10.52 -4.66 -19.78
N VAL A 21 -9.51 -5.38 -19.31
CA VAL A 21 -9.57 -6.13 -18.04
C VAL A 21 -9.74 -5.18 -16.86
N CYS A 22 -8.98 -4.07 -16.80
CA CYS A 22 -9.16 -3.07 -15.76
C CYS A 22 -10.58 -2.49 -15.77
N ALA A 23 -11.13 -2.15 -16.95
CA ALA A 23 -12.49 -1.66 -17.08
C ALA A 23 -13.53 -2.70 -16.64
N ALA A 24 -13.33 -3.98 -16.99
CA ALA A 24 -14.21 -5.07 -16.55
C ALA A 24 -14.15 -5.28 -15.03
N VAL A 25 -12.97 -5.24 -14.42
CA VAL A 25 -12.78 -5.32 -12.95
C VAL A 25 -13.52 -4.18 -12.25
N LEU A 26 -13.45 -2.96 -12.80
CA LEU A 26 -14.19 -1.81 -12.27
C LEU A 26 -15.70 -1.95 -12.45
N ALA A 27 -16.16 -2.41 -13.62
CA ALA A 27 -17.58 -2.63 -13.90
C ALA A 27 -18.17 -3.70 -12.97
N VAL A 28 -17.44 -4.79 -12.72
CA VAL A 28 -17.81 -5.80 -11.72
C VAL A 28 -17.91 -5.15 -10.34
N GLY A 29 -16.90 -4.39 -9.93
CA GLY A 29 -16.94 -3.68 -8.64
C GLY A 29 -18.17 -2.77 -8.50
N TRP A 30 -18.56 -2.09 -9.58
CA TRP A 30 -19.73 -1.22 -9.60
C TRP A 30 -21.06 -1.99 -9.54
N VAL A 31 -21.18 -3.10 -10.28
CA VAL A 31 -22.41 -3.90 -10.34
C VAL A 31 -22.67 -4.65 -9.04
N PHE A 32 -21.61 -5.10 -8.37
CA PHE A 32 -21.68 -5.82 -7.09
C PHE A 32 -21.56 -4.90 -5.88
N GLU A 33 -21.64 -3.58 -6.07
CA GLU A 33 -21.65 -2.64 -4.94
C GLU A 33 -22.98 -2.80 -4.18
N PRO A 34 -22.95 -3.19 -2.90
CA PRO A 34 -24.17 -3.24 -2.10
C PRO A 34 -24.76 -1.83 -1.95
N ASP A 35 -26.08 -1.73 -1.97
CA ASP A 35 -26.80 -0.45 -1.83
C ASP A 35 -26.55 0.13 -0.41
N GLU A 36 -25.63 1.10 -0.30
CA GLU A 36 -25.15 1.67 0.98
C GLU A 36 -26.24 2.41 1.76
N ASN A 37 -27.40 2.69 1.16
CA ASN A 37 -28.45 3.53 1.73
C ASN A 37 -29.48 2.79 2.60
N GLN A 38 -29.29 1.51 2.94
CA GLN A 38 -30.14 0.86 3.93
C GLN A 38 -29.74 1.32 5.35
N ALA A 39 -30.31 2.45 5.76
CA ALA A 39 -30.42 2.78 7.17
C ALA A 39 -31.03 1.59 7.92
N PRO A 40 -30.56 1.24 9.12
CA PRO A 40 -31.12 0.13 9.87
C PRO A 40 -32.64 0.30 10.02
N ASP A 41 -33.41 -0.77 9.77
CA ASP A 41 -34.88 -0.78 9.71
C ASP A 41 -35.59 -0.19 10.94
N ALA A 42 -34.86 0.02 12.05
CA ALA A 42 -35.33 0.74 13.24
C ALA A 42 -34.17 1.50 13.93
N PRO A 43 -34.42 2.70 14.50
CA PRO A 43 -33.42 3.45 15.26
C PRO A 43 -33.02 2.69 16.53
N PHE A 44 -31.72 2.66 16.81
CA PHE A 44 -31.20 2.09 18.05
C PHE A 44 -31.59 2.96 19.24
N THR A 45 -32.00 2.35 20.36
CA THR A 45 -32.40 3.09 21.56
C THR A 45 -31.54 2.70 22.74
N THR A 46 -31.37 3.63 23.69
CA THR A 46 -30.64 3.38 24.95
C THR A 46 -31.28 2.31 25.86
N ALA A 47 -32.50 1.85 25.54
CA ALA A 47 -33.14 0.70 26.17
C ALA A 47 -32.50 -0.64 25.74
N MET A 48 -31.90 -0.68 24.56
CA MET A 48 -31.19 -1.85 24.04
C MET A 48 -29.85 -2.04 24.76
N THR A 49 -29.32 -3.27 24.70
CA THR A 49 -28.01 -3.61 25.25
C THR A 49 -26.94 -3.56 24.17
N ILE A 50 -25.67 -3.50 24.58
CA ILE A 50 -24.52 -3.63 23.66
C ILE A 50 -24.61 -4.94 22.87
N LYS A 51 -25.11 -6.02 23.50
CA LYS A 51 -25.30 -7.33 22.86
C LYS A 51 -26.34 -7.31 21.74
N ASP A 52 -27.33 -6.43 21.82
CA ASP A 52 -28.41 -6.32 20.83
C ASP A 52 -28.01 -5.42 19.65
N ILE A 53 -27.23 -4.37 19.93
CA ILE A 53 -26.84 -3.36 18.94
C ILE A 53 -25.60 -3.82 18.16
N ALA A 54 -24.57 -4.31 18.84
CA ALA A 54 -23.28 -4.58 18.21
C ALA A 54 -23.34 -5.56 17.01
N PRO A 55 -24.10 -6.67 17.07
CA PRO A 55 -24.24 -7.57 15.91
C PRO A 55 -24.94 -6.91 14.72
N LYS A 56 -25.95 -6.07 14.97
CA LYS A 56 -26.70 -5.34 13.92
C LYS A 56 -25.83 -4.31 13.21
N LEU A 57 -24.84 -3.77 13.92
CA LEU A 57 -23.83 -2.87 13.37
C LEU A 57 -22.60 -3.61 12.80
N GLU A 58 -22.58 -4.95 12.81
CA GLU A 58 -21.44 -5.78 12.39
C GLU A 58 -20.13 -5.48 13.16
N VAL A 59 -20.25 -5.06 14.43
CA VAL A 59 -19.12 -4.75 15.32
C VAL A 59 -19.10 -5.64 16.56
N THR A 60 -17.97 -5.68 17.28
CA THR A 60 -17.96 -6.32 18.60
C THR A 60 -18.61 -5.44 19.64
N GLY A 61 -19.17 -6.08 20.67
CA GLY A 61 -19.58 -5.34 21.87
C GLY A 61 -18.43 -4.58 22.56
N LYS A 62 -17.17 -5.00 22.37
CA LYS A 62 -16.00 -4.25 22.87
C LYS A 62 -15.74 -2.99 22.03
N SER A 63 -15.91 -3.07 20.72
CA SER A 63 -15.80 -1.93 19.81
C SER A 63 -16.90 -0.91 20.11
N LEU A 64 -18.15 -1.37 20.21
CA LEU A 64 -19.27 -0.48 20.57
C LEU A 64 -19.07 0.13 21.96
N ALA A 65 -18.64 -0.66 22.96
CA ALA A 65 -18.31 -0.11 24.28
C ALA A 65 -17.24 0.99 24.21
N ARG A 66 -16.19 0.79 23.40
CA ARG A 66 -15.12 1.77 23.21
C ARG A 66 -15.62 3.07 22.58
N GLU A 67 -16.43 2.98 21.53
CA GLU A 67 -17.00 4.17 20.87
C GLU A 67 -17.94 4.94 21.81
N LEU A 68 -18.67 4.23 22.67
CA LEU A 68 -19.51 4.82 23.71
C LEU A 68 -18.73 5.33 24.93
N GLY A 69 -17.38 5.34 24.90
CA GLY A 69 -16.54 5.78 26.01
C GLY A 69 -16.57 4.87 27.24
N LEU A 70 -17.10 3.65 27.13
CA LEU A 70 -17.21 2.68 28.22
C LEU A 70 -15.95 1.81 28.35
N PRO A 71 -15.66 1.26 29.55
CA PRO A 71 -14.65 0.23 29.73
C PRO A 71 -14.87 -0.98 28.83
N LEU A 72 -13.79 -1.60 28.31
CA LEU A 72 -13.88 -2.75 27.38
C LEU A 72 -14.50 -4.01 28.01
N ASP A 73 -14.51 -4.09 29.34
CA ASP A 73 -15.13 -5.13 30.17
C ASP A 73 -16.53 -4.76 30.68
N ALA A 74 -17.08 -3.62 30.22
CA ALA A 74 -18.43 -3.19 30.57
C ALA A 74 -19.47 -4.30 30.29
N PRO A 75 -20.46 -4.47 31.19
CA PRO A 75 -21.42 -5.56 31.08
C PRO A 75 -22.32 -5.39 29.87
N LYS A 76 -22.11 -6.23 28.84
CA LYS A 76 -22.75 -6.13 27.52
C LYS A 76 -24.24 -6.43 27.49
N GLY A 77 -24.76 -7.09 28.52
CA GLY A 77 -26.18 -7.43 28.67
C GLY A 77 -26.98 -6.42 29.49
N LYS A 78 -26.38 -5.30 29.92
CA LYS A 78 -27.12 -4.23 30.58
C LYS A 78 -27.60 -3.20 29.54
N PRO A 79 -28.81 -2.63 29.71
CA PRO A 79 -29.28 -1.51 28.89
C PRO A 79 -28.30 -0.35 28.96
N LEU A 80 -28.06 0.31 27.82
CA LEU A 80 -27.14 1.44 27.71
C LEU A 80 -27.50 2.60 28.66
N LYS A 81 -28.79 2.85 28.88
CA LYS A 81 -29.28 3.83 29.86
C LYS A 81 -28.76 3.56 31.28
N LYS A 82 -28.57 2.30 31.67
CA LYS A 82 -28.02 1.91 32.99
C LYS A 82 -26.49 2.01 33.05
N LEU A 83 -25.84 2.19 31.90
CA LEU A 83 -24.39 2.40 31.79
C LEU A 83 -24.03 3.88 31.67
N GLY A 84 -25.03 4.79 31.79
CA GLY A 84 -24.81 6.23 31.74
C GLY A 84 -24.66 6.79 30.33
N VAL A 85 -25.03 6.03 29.29
CA VAL A 85 -24.93 6.45 27.89
C VAL A 85 -26.17 7.26 27.50
N ALA A 86 -25.99 8.47 26.97
CA ALA A 86 -27.09 9.27 26.45
C ALA A 86 -27.50 8.79 25.05
N GLN A 87 -28.74 9.12 24.63
CA GLN A 87 -29.21 8.77 23.29
C GLN A 87 -28.38 9.46 22.20
N THR A 88 -27.94 10.70 22.45
CA THR A 88 -27.04 11.45 21.56
C THR A 88 -25.71 10.73 21.34
N ASP A 89 -25.10 10.21 22.41
CA ASP A 89 -23.83 9.49 22.33
C ASP A 89 -23.98 8.18 21.55
N LEU A 90 -25.13 7.51 21.72
CA LEU A 90 -25.47 6.31 20.95
C LEU A 90 -25.67 6.64 19.47
N ASP A 91 -26.41 7.69 19.15
CA ASP A 91 -26.69 8.10 17.78
C ASP A 91 -25.38 8.51 17.08
N GLU A 92 -24.51 9.27 17.76
CA GLU A 92 -23.19 9.67 17.27
C GLU A 92 -22.27 8.46 17.07
N ALA A 93 -22.17 7.55 18.04
CA ALA A 93 -21.38 6.33 17.91
C ALA A 93 -21.91 5.43 16.78
N THR A 94 -23.22 5.34 16.61
CA THR A 94 -23.84 4.54 15.55
C THR A 94 -23.59 5.15 14.18
N ALA A 95 -23.78 6.46 14.03
CA ALA A 95 -23.48 7.19 12.80
C ALA A 95 -22.00 7.10 12.44
N HIS A 96 -21.11 7.20 13.43
CA HIS A 96 -19.68 6.99 13.25
C HIS A 96 -19.37 5.57 12.76
N LEU A 97 -19.97 4.53 13.34
CA LEU A 97 -19.76 3.14 12.93
C LEU A 97 -20.32 2.83 11.54
N LEU A 98 -21.49 3.38 11.18
CA LEU A 98 -22.12 3.18 9.88
C LEU A 98 -21.41 3.92 8.76
N SER A 99 -20.92 5.14 9.01
CA SER A 99 -20.13 5.91 8.03
C SER A 99 -18.78 5.25 7.67
N HIS A 100 -18.35 4.26 8.45
CA HIS A 100 -17.13 3.49 8.22
C HIS A 100 -17.34 2.18 7.42
N ARG A 101 -18.55 1.91 6.87
CA ARG A 101 -18.75 0.75 5.99
C ARG A 101 -17.92 0.93 4.70
N PRO A 102 -17.05 -0.03 4.35
CA PRO A 102 -16.20 0.11 3.17
C PRO A 102 -16.99 -0.27 1.91
N THR A 103 -17.11 0.66 0.96
CA THR A 103 -17.54 0.31 -0.42
C THR A 103 -16.59 -0.74 -1.01
N GLN A 104 -17.12 -1.76 -1.67
CA GLN A 104 -16.35 -2.83 -2.28
C GLN A 104 -15.55 -2.35 -3.49
N LEU A 105 -16.09 -1.40 -4.27
CA LEU A 105 -15.49 -0.80 -5.47
C LEU A 105 -14.05 -0.36 -5.22
N ARG A 106 -13.76 0.22 -4.05
CA ARG A 106 -12.43 0.66 -3.61
C ARG A 106 -11.35 -0.42 -3.78
N TYR A 107 -11.67 -1.69 -3.49
CA TYR A 107 -10.74 -2.81 -3.63
C TYR A 107 -10.52 -3.20 -5.10
N TYR A 108 -11.56 -3.14 -5.93
CA TYR A 108 -11.45 -3.43 -7.37
C TYR A 108 -10.58 -2.43 -8.09
N VAL A 109 -10.78 -1.13 -7.80
CA VAL A 109 -9.95 -0.09 -8.38
C VAL A 109 -8.48 -0.32 -7.97
N PHE A 110 -8.24 -0.78 -6.74
CA PHE A 110 -6.89 -1.00 -6.20
C PHE A 110 -6.17 -2.14 -6.93
N VAL A 111 -6.90 -3.23 -7.20
CA VAL A 111 -6.42 -4.34 -8.04
C VAL A 111 -6.09 -3.85 -9.44
N ALA A 112 -6.93 -2.99 -10.05
CA ALA A 112 -6.68 -2.46 -11.39
C ALA A 112 -5.37 -1.66 -11.47
N LEU A 113 -5.04 -0.84 -10.46
CA LEU A 113 -3.75 -0.12 -10.42
C LEU A 113 -2.54 -1.06 -10.25
N VAL A 114 -2.66 -2.07 -9.40
CA VAL A 114 -1.60 -3.07 -9.22
C VAL A 114 -1.38 -3.85 -10.52
N LEU A 115 -2.45 -4.26 -11.19
CA LEU A 115 -2.41 -4.95 -12.48
C LEU A 115 -1.76 -4.07 -13.56
N TRP A 116 -2.17 -2.80 -13.64
CA TRP A 116 -1.58 -1.83 -14.55
C TRP A 116 -0.07 -1.68 -14.33
N GLY A 117 0.35 -1.50 -13.07
CA GLY A 117 1.76 -1.40 -12.72
C GLY A 117 2.56 -2.65 -13.09
N LEU A 118 2.00 -3.84 -12.85
CA LEU A 118 2.62 -5.12 -13.23
C LEU A 118 2.82 -5.23 -14.74
N VAL A 119 1.77 -5.03 -15.53
CA VAL A 119 1.83 -5.16 -17.00
C VAL A 119 2.72 -4.07 -17.61
N PHE A 120 2.66 -2.85 -17.07
CA PHE A 120 3.54 -1.78 -17.53
C PHE A 120 5.01 -2.13 -17.31
N LEU A 121 5.36 -2.62 -16.12
CA LEU A 121 6.75 -2.99 -15.81
C LEU A 121 7.23 -4.22 -16.56
N TRP A 122 6.35 -5.19 -16.78
CA TRP A 122 6.75 -6.46 -17.39
C TRP A 122 6.77 -6.40 -18.93
N ARG A 123 5.80 -5.70 -19.55
CA ARG A 123 5.55 -5.82 -20.99
C ARG A 123 5.49 -4.50 -21.76
N LEU A 124 4.90 -3.44 -21.20
CA LEU A 124 4.63 -2.22 -21.98
C LEU A 124 5.74 -1.17 -21.87
N GLY A 125 6.48 -1.14 -20.76
CA GLY A 125 7.40 -0.04 -20.48
C GLY A 125 8.58 0.02 -21.44
N ARG A 126 9.14 -1.13 -21.87
CA ARG A 126 10.18 -1.21 -22.90
C ARG A 126 9.57 -1.65 -24.24
N PRO A 127 9.56 -0.81 -25.29
CA PRO A 127 9.12 -1.21 -26.62
C PRO A 127 9.93 -2.39 -27.17
N ASP A 128 9.29 -3.33 -27.85
CA ASP A 128 9.96 -4.51 -28.42
C ASP A 128 10.99 -4.10 -29.47
N GLY A 129 12.13 -4.80 -29.49
CA GLY A 129 13.21 -4.53 -30.44
C GLY A 129 13.92 -3.18 -30.22
N SER A 130 13.59 -2.42 -29.17
CA SER A 130 14.23 -1.14 -28.92
C SER A 130 15.71 -1.32 -28.55
N PRO A 131 16.62 -0.60 -29.24
CA PRO A 131 18.06 -0.74 -29.02
C PRO A 131 18.47 -0.08 -27.69
N ILE A 132 19.59 -0.54 -27.13
CA ILE A 132 20.13 -0.03 -25.86
C ILE A 132 20.51 1.46 -25.88
N THR A 133 20.77 2.00 -27.07
CA THR A 133 21.00 3.43 -27.29
C THR A 133 19.78 4.27 -26.91
N GLN A 134 18.58 3.70 -27.04
CA GLN A 134 17.30 4.32 -26.68
C GLN A 134 16.85 4.00 -25.23
N ARG A 135 17.70 3.41 -24.39
CA ARG A 135 17.31 3.03 -23.01
C ARG A 135 16.68 4.14 -22.16
N LYS A 136 17.01 5.41 -22.44
CA LYS A 136 16.43 6.57 -21.74
C LYS A 136 14.96 6.82 -22.06
N SER A 137 14.46 6.31 -23.20
CA SER A 137 13.04 6.38 -23.57
C SER A 137 12.26 5.13 -23.15
N TRP A 138 12.93 4.08 -22.66
CA TRP A 138 12.25 2.96 -21.99
C TRP A 138 11.58 3.46 -20.71
N TYR A 139 10.52 2.77 -20.30
CA TYR A 139 9.69 3.06 -19.14
C TYR A 139 9.48 4.56 -18.96
N PRO A 140 8.75 5.21 -19.91
CA PRO A 140 8.50 6.64 -19.83
C PRO A 140 7.87 6.97 -18.47
N ARG A 141 8.27 8.11 -17.88
CA ARG A 141 7.76 8.48 -16.55
C ARG A 141 6.28 8.82 -16.55
N ALA A 142 5.71 9.28 -17.67
CA ALA A 142 4.34 9.77 -17.72
C ALA A 142 3.30 8.72 -17.25
N PRO A 143 3.26 7.48 -17.77
CA PRO A 143 2.34 6.44 -17.25
C PRO A 143 2.47 6.17 -15.75
N TYR A 144 3.69 6.21 -15.21
CA TYR A 144 3.92 6.04 -13.78
C TYR A 144 3.37 7.24 -12.98
N ILE A 145 3.64 8.47 -13.40
CA ILE A 145 3.11 9.68 -12.75
C ILE A 145 1.58 9.70 -12.81
N LEU A 146 0.96 9.33 -13.94
CA LEU A 146 -0.50 9.23 -14.06
C LEU A 146 -1.07 8.20 -13.09
N ALA A 147 -0.44 7.03 -12.94
CA ALA A 147 -0.86 6.04 -11.95
C ALA A 147 -0.74 6.57 -10.51
N LEU A 148 0.32 7.32 -10.19
CA LEU A 148 0.49 7.95 -8.87
C LEU A 148 -0.54 9.06 -8.62
N LEU A 149 -0.87 9.86 -9.62
CA LEU A 149 -1.90 10.89 -9.52
C LEU A 149 -3.27 10.25 -9.33
N ALA A 150 -3.59 9.20 -10.09
CA ALA A 150 -4.79 8.41 -9.89
C ALA A 150 -4.83 7.88 -8.45
N ALA A 151 -3.77 7.20 -7.98
CA ALA A 151 -3.66 6.72 -6.62
C ALA A 151 -3.83 7.85 -5.57
N GLY A 152 -3.25 9.03 -5.74
CA GLY A 152 -3.41 10.12 -4.77
C GLY A 152 -4.80 10.76 -4.78
N VAL A 153 -5.32 11.10 -5.96
CA VAL A 153 -6.55 11.91 -6.12
C VAL A 153 -7.79 11.04 -6.10
N VAL A 154 -7.84 10.02 -6.96
CA VAL A 154 -9.01 9.14 -7.13
C VAL A 154 -9.10 8.19 -5.93
N PHE A 155 -8.00 7.56 -5.54
CA PHE A 155 -8.03 6.56 -4.47
C PHE A 155 -7.81 7.11 -3.07
N GLY A 156 -7.12 8.24 -2.98
CA GLY A 156 -6.98 8.94 -1.72
C GLY A 156 -8.20 9.80 -1.48
N PHE A 157 -8.26 10.97 -2.09
CA PHE A 157 -9.25 11.99 -1.71
C PHE A 157 -10.69 11.69 -2.17
N TRP A 158 -10.90 11.02 -3.31
CA TRP A 158 -12.27 10.74 -3.78
C TRP A 158 -12.88 9.49 -3.15
N LEU A 159 -12.09 8.43 -2.99
CA LEU A 159 -12.53 7.17 -2.38
C LEU A 159 -12.24 7.07 -0.86
N GLY A 160 -11.58 8.06 -0.27
CA GLY A 160 -11.26 8.13 1.16
C GLY A 160 -10.09 7.26 1.59
N LYS A 161 -9.92 7.07 2.91
CA LYS A 161 -8.74 6.39 3.50
C LYS A 161 -8.58 4.91 3.15
N SER A 162 -9.59 4.25 2.57
CA SER A 162 -9.58 2.82 2.23
C SER A 162 -9.51 2.60 0.70
N PRO A 163 -8.77 1.58 0.20
CA PRO A 163 -8.12 0.50 0.94
C PRO A 163 -6.78 0.93 1.55
N ASN A 164 -6.60 0.63 2.84
CA ASN A 164 -5.38 0.96 3.58
C ASN A 164 -4.59 -0.32 3.90
N PRO A 165 -3.47 -0.60 3.20
CA PRO A 165 -2.65 -1.78 3.48
C PRO A 165 -2.08 -1.80 4.91
N MET A 166 -1.82 -0.63 5.50
CA MET A 166 -1.38 -0.51 6.90
C MET A 166 -2.47 -0.95 7.87
N GLU A 167 -3.72 -0.55 7.65
CA GLU A 167 -4.84 -1.05 8.46
C GLU A 167 -5.07 -2.53 8.30
N GLY A 168 -4.79 -3.15 7.14
CA GLY A 168 -4.87 -4.60 6.98
C GLY A 168 -4.04 -5.36 8.04
N ILE A 169 -2.79 -4.91 8.25
CA ILE A 169 -1.91 -5.47 9.29
C ILE A 169 -2.42 -5.14 10.69
N VAL A 170 -2.75 -3.87 10.94
CA VAL A 170 -3.13 -3.40 12.28
C VAL A 170 -4.46 -4.02 12.73
N LYS A 171 -5.47 -4.12 11.85
CA LYS A 171 -6.78 -4.72 12.13
C LYS A 171 -6.66 -6.21 12.40
N PHE A 172 -5.77 -6.92 11.70
CA PHE A 172 -5.47 -8.32 12.00
C PHE A 172 -4.96 -8.48 13.44
N PHE A 173 -3.93 -7.76 13.86
CA PHE A 173 -3.45 -7.87 15.24
C PHE A 173 -4.45 -7.37 16.28
N LYS A 174 -5.22 -6.31 15.98
CA LYS A 174 -6.35 -5.87 16.84
C LYS A 174 -7.38 -6.98 17.05
N SER A 175 -7.68 -7.77 16.01
CA SER A 175 -8.62 -8.89 16.11
C SER A 175 -8.14 -9.96 17.08
N MET A 176 -6.83 -10.23 17.16
CA MET A 176 -6.25 -11.20 18.09
C MET A 176 -6.43 -10.82 19.57
N VAL A 177 -6.59 -9.52 19.88
CA VAL A 177 -6.86 -9.01 21.23
C VAL A 177 -8.37 -8.86 21.49
N GLY A 178 -9.21 -9.29 20.54
CA GLY A 178 -10.67 -9.28 20.64
C GLY A 178 -11.30 -7.91 20.39
N LEU A 179 -10.61 -6.99 19.71
CA LEU A 179 -11.20 -5.69 19.32
C LEU A 179 -12.12 -5.81 18.09
N TYR A 180 -11.95 -6.84 17.26
CA TYR A 180 -12.79 -7.13 16.09
C TYR A 180 -13.51 -8.47 16.23
N PRO A 181 -14.69 -8.63 15.60
CA PRO A 181 -15.57 -9.78 15.87
C PRO A 181 -15.04 -11.07 15.26
N SER A 182 -14.30 -10.95 14.17
CA SER A 182 -13.92 -12.02 13.27
C SER A 182 -12.42 -11.92 12.96
N VAL A 183 -11.61 -12.76 13.61
CA VAL A 183 -10.18 -12.87 13.26
C VAL A 183 -10.02 -13.36 11.82
N THR A 184 -10.86 -14.31 11.41
CA THR A 184 -10.84 -14.93 10.08
C THR A 184 -11.04 -13.90 8.96
N GLU A 185 -12.02 -13.01 9.06
CA GLU A 185 -12.24 -11.97 8.03
C GLU A 185 -11.04 -11.03 7.90
N LYS A 186 -10.46 -10.59 9.03
CA LYS A 186 -9.30 -9.70 8.98
C LYS A 186 -8.05 -10.44 8.50
N ALA A 187 -7.93 -11.74 8.78
CA ALA A 187 -6.88 -12.59 8.24
C ALA A 187 -7.00 -12.77 6.73
N ILE A 188 -8.20 -12.96 6.19
CA ILE A 188 -8.47 -13.05 4.74
C ILE A 188 -8.10 -11.72 4.07
N ALA A 189 -8.53 -10.59 4.62
CA ALA A 189 -8.18 -9.27 4.10
C ALA A 189 -6.66 -9.02 4.11
N LEU A 190 -5.96 -9.45 5.16
CA LEU A 190 -4.51 -9.40 5.21
C LEU A 190 -3.87 -10.31 4.16
N ALA A 191 -4.34 -11.55 4.04
CA ALA A 191 -3.85 -12.52 3.06
C ALA A 191 -3.99 -11.99 1.63
N PHE A 192 -5.08 -11.29 1.32
CA PHE A 192 -5.28 -10.61 0.04
C PHE A 192 -4.16 -9.59 -0.26
N PHE A 193 -3.86 -8.67 0.68
CA PHE A 193 -2.78 -7.69 0.47
C PHE A 193 -1.39 -8.34 0.38
N ILE A 194 -1.14 -9.40 1.14
CA ILE A 194 0.11 -10.17 1.07
C ILE A 194 0.21 -10.92 -0.27
N ALA A 195 -0.88 -11.50 -0.76
CA ALA A 195 -0.92 -12.13 -2.08
C ALA A 195 -0.61 -11.13 -3.20
N LEU A 196 -1.20 -9.93 -3.17
CA LEU A 196 -0.86 -8.86 -4.11
C LEU A 196 0.62 -8.45 -4.03
N ALA A 197 1.20 -8.42 -2.82
CA ALA A 197 2.63 -8.16 -2.64
C ALA A 197 3.53 -9.33 -3.13
N ALA A 198 3.01 -10.56 -3.14
CA ALA A 198 3.69 -11.74 -3.69
C ALA A 198 3.56 -11.82 -5.22
N VAL A 199 2.53 -11.26 -5.84
CA VAL A 199 2.44 -11.17 -7.31
C VAL A 199 3.59 -10.32 -7.86
N GLY A 200 3.85 -9.16 -7.25
CA GLY A 200 5.01 -8.35 -7.62
C GLY A 200 5.56 -7.50 -6.49
N ASN A 201 6.89 -7.41 -6.44
CA ASN A 201 7.61 -6.74 -5.37
C ASN A 201 7.11 -5.30 -5.14
N LYS A 202 6.51 -5.08 -3.97
CA LYS A 202 5.93 -3.80 -3.50
C LYS A 202 5.14 -3.05 -4.57
N LEU A 203 4.44 -3.75 -5.48
CA LEU A 203 3.59 -3.11 -6.48
C LEU A 203 2.47 -2.31 -5.83
N VAL A 204 1.86 -2.88 -4.79
CA VAL A 204 0.89 -2.23 -3.92
C VAL A 204 1.41 -0.85 -3.46
N CYS A 205 2.58 -0.80 -2.85
CA CYS A 205 3.16 0.45 -2.33
C CYS A 205 3.63 1.39 -3.44
N GLY A 206 4.14 0.85 -4.56
CA GLY A 206 4.71 1.61 -5.65
C GLY A 206 3.68 2.26 -6.57
N TRP A 207 2.55 1.59 -6.80
CA TRP A 207 1.60 1.92 -7.87
C TRP A 207 0.16 2.17 -7.41
N ALA A 208 -0.26 1.62 -6.26
CA ALA A 208 -1.65 1.70 -5.82
C ALA A 208 -1.86 2.46 -4.49
N CYS A 209 -0.87 2.46 -3.60
CA CYS A 209 -0.99 3.09 -2.29
C CYS A 209 -1.06 4.63 -2.40
N PRO A 210 -2.15 5.27 -1.97
CA PRO A 210 -2.38 6.71 -2.14
C PRO A 210 -1.34 7.54 -1.37
N PHE A 211 -1.07 7.19 -0.11
CA PHE A 211 -0.07 7.89 0.69
C PHE A 211 1.36 7.65 0.20
N GLY A 212 1.65 6.46 -0.32
CA GLY A 212 2.91 6.18 -1.00
C GLY A 212 3.09 7.05 -2.25
N ALA A 213 2.01 7.24 -3.01
CA ALA A 213 2.00 8.05 -4.21
C ALA A 213 2.27 9.54 -3.93
N LEU A 214 1.64 10.11 -2.89
CA LEU A 214 1.93 11.49 -2.48
C LEU A 214 3.42 11.69 -2.14
N GLN A 215 4.01 10.79 -1.36
CA GLN A 215 5.42 10.87 -1.00
C GLN A 215 6.35 10.75 -2.24
N GLU A 216 5.97 9.91 -3.21
CA GLU A 216 6.70 9.76 -4.49
C GLU A 216 6.62 11.00 -5.36
N LEU A 217 5.42 11.59 -5.48
CA LEU A 217 5.18 12.79 -6.26
C LEU A 217 5.98 13.96 -5.69
N LEU A 218 5.94 14.15 -4.37
CA LEU A 218 6.75 15.17 -3.67
C LEU A 218 8.26 14.95 -3.86
N TYR A 219 8.73 13.71 -3.74
CA TYR A 219 10.14 13.39 -4.01
C TYR A 219 10.52 13.62 -5.47
N SER A 220 9.57 13.49 -6.40
CA SER A 220 9.81 13.69 -7.84
C SER A 220 9.85 15.16 -8.24
N LEU A 221 9.38 16.08 -7.39
CA LEU A 221 9.46 17.52 -7.65
C LEU A 221 10.93 17.96 -7.81
N PRO A 222 11.24 18.92 -8.68
CA PRO A 222 12.61 19.38 -8.92
C PRO A 222 13.20 20.24 -7.78
N ILE A 223 12.66 20.13 -6.56
CA ILE A 223 13.02 20.90 -5.36
C ILE A 223 14.13 20.17 -4.58
N LEU A 224 15.03 20.91 -3.91
CA LEU A 224 16.08 20.40 -3.01
C LEU A 224 16.94 19.23 -3.58
N ARG A 225 17.20 19.25 -4.90
CA ARG A 225 17.86 18.14 -5.63
C ARG A 225 19.20 17.70 -5.02
N ARG A 226 19.98 18.62 -4.43
CA ARG A 226 21.27 18.30 -3.80
C ARG A 226 21.10 17.41 -2.56
N ALA A 227 20.07 17.68 -1.74
CA ALA A 227 19.79 16.92 -0.53
C ALA A 227 19.30 15.48 -0.84
N LYS A 228 18.58 15.31 -1.95
CA LYS A 228 18.05 14.01 -2.42
C LYS A 228 19.10 12.95 -2.73
N ASN A 229 20.36 13.35 -2.89
CA ASN A 229 21.47 12.43 -3.16
C ASN A 229 21.94 11.67 -1.91
N LYS A 230 21.56 12.11 -0.71
CA LYS A 230 21.89 11.42 0.54
C LYS A 230 20.86 10.33 0.81
N LYS A 231 21.27 9.07 0.64
CA LYS A 231 20.45 7.91 0.96
C LYS A 231 20.58 7.58 2.44
N ILE A 232 19.47 7.20 3.06
CA ILE A 232 19.49 6.68 4.41
C ILE A 232 19.80 5.18 4.33
N PRO A 233 20.83 4.68 5.05
CA PRO A 233 21.16 3.26 5.05
C PRO A 233 19.96 2.40 5.43
N PHE A 234 19.69 1.35 4.63
CA PHE A 234 18.54 0.48 4.87
C PHE A 234 18.53 -0.15 6.26
N LEU A 235 19.70 -0.44 6.83
CA LEU A 235 19.80 -0.99 8.19
C LEU A 235 19.21 -0.04 9.24
N ILE A 236 19.40 1.27 9.08
CA ILE A 236 18.87 2.27 10.02
C ILE A 236 17.35 2.37 9.86
N SER A 237 16.88 2.58 8.62
CA SER A 237 15.44 2.73 8.39
C SER A 237 14.63 1.49 8.75
N ASN A 238 15.11 0.31 8.36
CA ASN A 238 14.44 -0.93 8.69
C ASN A 238 14.52 -1.28 10.18
N SER A 239 15.61 -0.94 10.88
CA SER A 239 15.71 -1.15 12.34
C SER A 239 14.71 -0.26 13.09
N ILE A 240 14.61 1.03 12.75
CA ILE A 240 13.61 1.93 13.34
C ILE A 240 12.19 1.37 13.12
N ARG A 241 11.90 0.96 11.87
CA ARG A 241 10.61 0.39 11.50
C ARG A 241 10.29 -0.90 12.24
N ALA A 242 11.27 -1.79 12.40
CA ALA A 242 11.12 -3.06 13.10
C ALA A 242 10.94 -2.86 14.62
N ILE A 243 11.72 -1.96 15.23
CA ILE A 243 11.62 -1.61 16.65
C ILE A 243 10.24 -1.00 16.93
N LEU A 244 9.80 -0.05 16.10
CA LEU A 244 8.47 0.54 16.25
C LEU A 244 7.38 -0.54 16.13
N PHE A 245 7.45 -1.40 15.12
CA PHE A 245 6.49 -2.49 14.93
C PHE A 245 6.43 -3.42 16.15
N ALA A 246 7.59 -3.83 16.68
CA ALA A 246 7.68 -4.64 17.89
C ALA A 246 7.10 -3.90 19.11
N ALA A 247 7.43 -2.63 19.32
CA ALA A 247 6.90 -1.81 20.40
C ALA A 247 5.37 -1.70 20.34
N VAL A 248 4.78 -1.50 19.15
CA VAL A 248 3.32 -1.49 19.00
C VAL A 248 2.70 -2.82 19.38
N LEU A 249 3.30 -3.95 18.98
CA LEU A 249 2.78 -5.26 19.38
C LEU A 249 2.87 -5.48 20.89
N LEU A 250 3.99 -5.11 21.53
CA LEU A 250 4.16 -5.24 22.97
C LEU A 250 3.13 -4.42 23.76
N VAL A 251 2.83 -3.20 23.31
CA VAL A 251 1.79 -2.35 23.91
C VAL A 251 0.39 -2.91 23.63
N LEU A 252 0.10 -3.35 22.41
CA LEU A 252 -1.20 -3.88 22.01
C LEU A 252 -1.60 -5.12 22.82
N PHE A 253 -0.65 -6.04 23.03
CA PHE A 253 -0.88 -7.26 23.82
C PHE A 253 -0.80 -7.03 25.33
N GLY A 254 -0.57 -5.79 25.78
CA GLY A 254 -0.52 -5.42 27.20
C GLY A 254 0.75 -5.86 27.92
N VAL A 255 1.79 -6.28 27.18
CA VAL A 255 3.10 -6.64 27.74
C VAL A 255 3.79 -5.41 28.33
N VAL A 256 3.59 -4.25 27.69
CA VAL A 256 4.08 -2.95 28.16
C VAL A 256 2.88 -2.10 28.59
N GLY A 257 2.91 -1.59 29.83
CA GLY A 257 1.87 -0.70 30.37
C GLY A 257 0.59 -1.40 30.90
N GLY A 258 0.50 -2.73 30.85
CA GLY A 258 -0.55 -3.53 31.50
C GLY A 258 -1.96 -3.40 30.93
N ARG A 259 -2.18 -2.54 29.92
CA ARG A 259 -3.50 -2.29 29.30
C ARG A 259 -3.56 -2.88 27.90
N LYS A 260 -4.27 -4.00 27.75
CA LYS A 260 -4.53 -4.62 26.44
C LYS A 260 -5.38 -3.72 25.55
N GLY A 261 -5.06 -3.67 24.26
CA GLY A 261 -5.88 -2.99 23.24
C GLY A 261 -5.44 -1.57 22.87
N THR A 262 -4.36 -1.04 23.48
CA THR A 262 -3.78 0.24 23.08
C THR A 262 -3.03 0.08 21.76
N VAL A 263 -3.36 0.88 20.72
CA VAL A 263 -2.72 0.78 19.41
C VAL A 263 -2.09 2.09 18.98
N LEU A 264 -0.77 2.16 19.08
CA LEU A 264 0.00 3.37 18.72
C LEU A 264 -0.19 3.78 17.25
N TYR A 265 -0.32 2.80 16.34
CA TYR A 265 -0.54 3.09 14.92
C TYR A 265 -1.83 3.86 14.61
N HIS A 266 -2.79 3.92 15.53
CA HIS A 266 -3.98 4.75 15.36
C HIS A 266 -3.62 6.25 15.34
N TYR A 267 -2.69 6.66 16.22
CA TYR A 267 -2.22 8.04 16.34
C TYR A 267 -1.19 8.42 15.27
N LEU A 268 -0.65 7.44 14.55
CA LEU A 268 0.37 7.64 13.52
C LEU A 268 -0.18 7.31 12.11
N ASN A 269 -1.49 7.20 11.92
CA ASN A 269 -2.07 6.79 10.64
C ASN A 269 -2.16 7.99 9.68
N PRO A 270 -1.32 8.07 8.63
CA PRO A 270 -1.34 9.23 7.74
C PRO A 270 -2.48 9.15 6.71
N PHE A 271 -3.17 8.02 6.62
CA PHE A 271 -4.29 7.84 5.69
C PHE A 271 -5.51 8.64 6.11
N ASN A 272 -5.60 9.07 7.38
CA ASN A 272 -6.63 9.98 7.85
C ASN A 272 -6.62 11.33 7.08
N LEU A 273 -5.50 11.69 6.43
CA LEU A 273 -5.43 12.81 5.49
C LEU A 273 -6.53 12.75 4.41
N PHE A 274 -6.89 11.55 3.95
CA PHE A 274 -7.82 11.38 2.83
C PHE A 274 -9.28 11.60 3.22
N ASP A 275 -9.61 11.43 4.50
CA ASP A 275 -10.92 11.75 5.05
C ASP A 275 -10.92 13.14 5.74
N LEU A 276 -9.78 13.86 5.72
CA LEU A 276 -9.54 15.10 6.46
C LEU A 276 -9.83 14.98 7.97
N ASP A 277 -9.59 13.78 8.51
CA ASP A 277 -9.80 13.42 9.91
C ASP A 277 -8.51 13.69 10.70
N PHE A 278 -8.55 14.65 11.63
CA PHE A 278 -7.41 15.06 12.44
C PHE A 278 -7.73 15.08 13.94
N ASP A 279 -8.48 14.08 14.41
CA ASP A 279 -8.94 13.98 15.80
C ASP A 279 -7.81 13.98 16.84
N HIS A 280 -6.60 13.62 16.42
CA HIS A 280 -5.42 13.60 17.28
C HIS A 280 -4.26 14.37 16.67
N ALA A 281 -3.69 15.32 17.43
CA ALA A 281 -2.53 16.11 17.00
C ALA A 281 -1.35 15.28 16.45
N PRO A 282 -1.00 14.08 16.99
CA PRO A 282 0.03 13.22 16.42
C PRO A 282 -0.21 12.80 14.97
N ILE A 283 -1.47 12.70 14.52
CA ILE A 283 -1.83 12.36 13.13
C ILE A 283 -1.37 13.47 12.19
N ALA A 284 -1.77 14.71 12.48
CA ALA A 284 -1.37 15.89 11.70
C ALA A 284 0.16 16.05 11.67
N ILE A 285 0.82 15.90 12.82
CA ILE A 285 2.28 15.96 12.92
C ILE A 285 2.92 14.87 12.04
N THR A 286 2.42 13.64 12.11
CA THR A 286 2.94 12.51 11.31
C THR A 286 2.83 12.82 9.81
N ILE A 287 1.68 13.36 9.36
CA ILE A 287 1.45 13.72 7.96
C ILE A 287 2.38 14.84 7.52
N ILE A 288 2.46 15.94 8.27
CA ILE A 288 3.29 17.11 7.95
C ILE A 288 4.76 16.69 7.89
N VAL A 289 5.26 15.96 8.89
CA VAL A 289 6.64 15.50 8.93
C VAL A 289 6.93 14.52 7.80
N ALA A 290 6.05 13.54 7.55
CA ALA A 290 6.24 12.57 6.48
C ALA A 290 6.26 13.23 5.08
N LEU A 291 5.31 14.11 4.78
CA LEU A 291 5.24 14.80 3.49
C LEU A 291 6.36 15.84 3.34
N GLY A 292 6.67 16.59 4.40
CA GLY A 292 7.79 17.54 4.42
C GLY A 292 9.13 16.84 4.18
N LEU A 293 9.40 15.74 4.89
CA LEU A 293 10.59 14.93 4.65
C LEU A 293 10.59 14.26 3.28
N SER A 294 9.43 14.02 2.66
CA SER A 294 9.35 13.42 1.31
C SER A 294 9.98 14.30 0.22
N LEU A 295 10.14 15.60 0.49
CA LEU A 295 10.86 16.51 -0.41
C LEU A 295 12.35 16.21 -0.51
N ILE A 296 12.94 15.46 0.44
CA ILE A 296 14.37 15.16 0.49
C ILE A 296 14.67 13.67 0.66
N VAL A 297 13.86 12.95 1.44
CA VAL A 297 13.96 11.52 1.72
C VAL A 297 12.90 10.79 0.91
N TYR A 298 13.27 9.68 0.30
CA TYR A 298 12.35 8.93 -0.55
C TYR A 298 11.33 8.13 0.27
N ARG A 299 10.05 8.52 0.34
CA ARG A 299 9.00 7.76 1.06
C ARG A 299 9.32 7.47 2.54
N PRO A 300 9.61 8.48 3.37
CA PRO A 300 10.05 8.33 4.76
C PRO A 300 9.06 7.54 5.61
N PHE A 301 7.75 7.77 5.50
CA PHE A 301 6.79 7.02 6.31
C PHE A 301 6.82 5.53 5.99
N CYS A 302 6.93 5.18 4.70
CA CYS A 302 7.03 3.79 4.28
C CYS A 302 8.32 3.12 4.77
N GLN A 303 9.41 3.89 4.86
CA GLN A 303 10.71 3.41 5.34
C GLN A 303 10.77 3.23 6.86
N PHE A 304 10.19 4.15 7.64
CA PHE A 304 10.43 4.22 9.09
C PHE A 304 9.24 3.78 9.95
N ILE A 305 8.01 3.92 9.47
CA ILE A 305 6.81 3.80 10.33
C ILE A 305 5.89 2.69 9.86
N CYS A 306 5.63 2.61 8.55
CA CYS A 306 4.56 1.79 7.98
C CYS A 306 4.70 0.29 8.33
N PRO A 307 3.75 -0.31 9.07
CA PRO A 307 3.81 -1.73 9.45
C PRO A 307 3.66 -2.64 8.23
N PHE A 308 2.80 -2.26 7.28
CA PHE A 308 2.70 -2.98 6.01
C PHE A 308 4.00 -2.91 5.21
N GLY A 309 4.73 -1.80 5.27
CA GLY A 309 6.04 -1.67 4.64
C GLY A 309 7.05 -2.70 5.15
N PHE A 310 7.03 -2.99 6.46
CA PHE A 310 7.88 -3.99 7.10
C PHE A 310 7.46 -5.42 6.76
N VAL A 311 6.17 -5.75 6.93
CA VAL A 311 5.68 -7.11 6.67
C VAL A 311 5.75 -7.46 5.19
N SER A 312 5.41 -6.52 4.30
CA SER A 312 5.56 -6.71 2.85
C SER A 312 7.03 -6.86 2.42
N TRP A 313 7.99 -6.25 3.12
CA TRP A 313 9.42 -6.47 2.88
C TRP A 313 9.89 -7.89 3.25
N LEU A 314 9.25 -8.52 4.24
CA LEU A 314 9.49 -9.94 4.51
C LEU A 314 8.86 -10.81 3.42
N ALA A 315 7.63 -10.50 3.02
CA ALA A 315 6.88 -11.26 2.02
C ALA A 315 7.43 -11.12 0.59
N GLU A 316 8.04 -9.97 0.22
CA GLU A 316 8.49 -9.71 -1.16
C GLU A 316 9.59 -10.66 -1.65
N ARG A 317 10.19 -11.49 -0.79
CA ARG A 317 11.13 -12.53 -1.24
C ARG A 317 10.45 -13.64 -2.02
N LEU A 318 9.18 -13.87 -1.72
CA LEU A 318 8.30 -14.78 -2.45
C LEU A 318 7.76 -14.11 -3.74
N SER A 319 8.11 -12.84 -4.00
CA SER A 319 7.56 -12.14 -5.17
C SER A 319 7.93 -12.83 -6.48
N LEU A 320 6.90 -13.18 -7.25
CA LEU A 320 7.05 -13.81 -8.55
C LEU A 320 7.68 -12.81 -9.54
N ALA A 321 7.13 -11.60 -9.60
CA ALA A 321 7.62 -10.51 -10.42
C ALA A 321 8.50 -9.52 -9.63
N ARG A 322 9.74 -9.33 -10.06
CA ARG A 322 10.67 -8.36 -9.45
C ARG A 322 11.75 -7.90 -10.41
N VAL A 323 12.44 -6.82 -10.03
CA VAL A 323 13.68 -6.39 -10.69
C VAL A 323 14.74 -7.48 -10.52
N ARG A 324 15.29 -7.96 -11.64
CA ARG A 324 16.40 -8.92 -11.70
C ARG A 324 17.60 -8.31 -12.41
N ILE A 325 18.77 -8.79 -12.04
CA ILE A 325 20.05 -8.41 -12.64
C ILE A 325 20.68 -9.67 -13.21
N ASP A 326 21.03 -9.63 -14.48
CA ASP A 326 21.79 -10.67 -15.16
C ASP A 326 23.27 -10.48 -14.83
N PRO A 327 23.89 -11.37 -14.03
CA PRO A 327 25.29 -11.24 -13.65
C PRO A 327 26.25 -11.40 -14.84
N ALA A 328 25.86 -12.12 -15.89
CA ALA A 328 26.70 -12.32 -17.07
C ALA A 328 26.82 -11.05 -17.93
N ARG A 329 25.78 -10.21 -17.92
CA ARG A 329 25.76 -8.92 -18.63
C ARG A 329 26.20 -7.75 -17.76
N CYS A 330 26.11 -7.88 -16.44
CA CYS A 330 26.38 -6.79 -15.51
C CYS A 330 27.90 -6.55 -15.37
N ASN A 331 28.36 -5.35 -15.73
CA ASN A 331 29.75 -4.92 -15.53
C ASN A 331 29.96 -4.10 -14.23
N GLN A 332 28.99 -4.11 -13.32
CA GLN A 332 29.05 -3.41 -12.02
C GLN A 332 29.34 -1.90 -12.08
N CYS A 333 29.04 -1.21 -13.20
CA CYS A 333 29.29 0.23 -13.37
C CYS A 333 28.57 1.19 -12.40
N GLY A 334 27.66 0.70 -11.53
CA GLY A 334 26.99 1.52 -10.51
C GLY A 334 25.89 2.47 -11.02
N ALA A 335 25.59 2.51 -12.32
CA ALA A 335 24.55 3.41 -12.88
C ALA A 335 23.17 3.21 -12.24
N CYS A 336 22.74 1.95 -12.06
CA CYS A 336 21.48 1.63 -11.39
C CYS A 336 21.49 1.96 -9.89
N VAL A 337 22.66 1.83 -9.23
CA VAL A 337 22.85 2.20 -7.82
C VAL A 337 22.66 3.70 -7.66
N LYS A 338 23.24 4.52 -8.53
CA LYS A 338 23.07 5.99 -8.50
C LYS A 338 21.62 6.40 -8.79
N ALA A 339 20.92 5.72 -9.69
CA ALA A 339 19.55 6.05 -10.06
C ALA A 339 18.49 5.59 -9.05
N CYS A 340 18.77 4.52 -8.29
CA CYS A 340 17.86 4.04 -7.25
C CYS A 340 17.85 5.01 -6.06
N PRO A 341 16.68 5.48 -5.60
CA PRO A 341 16.60 6.37 -4.43
C PRO A 341 16.86 5.65 -3.10
N LEU A 342 16.99 4.32 -3.13
CA LEU A 342 17.25 3.45 -1.98
C LEU A 342 18.49 2.59 -2.23
N ASP A 343 18.81 1.72 -1.27
CA ASP A 343 19.89 0.72 -1.40
C ASP A 343 19.48 -0.53 -2.20
N ALA A 344 18.23 -0.62 -2.65
CA ALA A 344 17.69 -1.83 -3.30
C ALA A 344 18.49 -2.28 -4.54
N ALA A 345 18.93 -1.34 -5.37
CA ALA A 345 19.77 -1.67 -6.53
C ALA A 345 21.17 -2.10 -6.11
N LYS A 346 21.75 -1.48 -5.07
CA LYS A 346 23.07 -1.86 -4.52
C LYS A 346 23.04 -3.29 -4.02
N ASP A 347 22.04 -3.62 -3.20
CA ASP A 347 21.91 -4.95 -2.62
C ASP A 347 21.62 -6.02 -3.67
N ARG A 348 20.83 -5.71 -4.71
CA ARG A 348 20.57 -6.63 -5.83
C ARG A 348 21.81 -6.88 -6.70
N VAL A 349 22.61 -5.85 -6.97
CA VAL A 349 23.89 -6.03 -7.70
C VAL A 349 24.83 -6.92 -6.89
N ALA A 350 24.84 -6.77 -5.56
CA ALA A 350 25.62 -7.59 -4.64
C ALA A 350 25.04 -9.00 -4.39
N GLY A 351 23.90 -9.36 -5.00
CA GLY A 351 23.29 -10.68 -4.81
C GLY A 351 22.77 -10.95 -3.40
N LYS A 352 22.49 -9.91 -2.60
CA LYS A 352 22.00 -10.11 -1.23
C LYS A 352 20.62 -10.77 -1.21
N LEU A 353 20.47 -11.80 -0.38
CA LEU A 353 19.19 -12.47 -0.15
C LEU A 353 18.12 -11.52 0.42
N PHE A 354 18.54 -10.64 1.32
CA PHE A 354 17.71 -9.61 1.94
C PHE A 354 18.09 -8.23 1.41
N ALA A 355 17.60 -7.90 0.22
CA ALA A 355 17.79 -6.58 -0.35
C ALA A 355 16.89 -5.54 0.35
N ALA A 356 17.32 -4.28 0.34
CA ALA A 356 16.49 -3.14 0.72
C ALA A 356 15.23 -3.01 -0.14
N ASP A 357 14.23 -2.29 0.39
CA ASP A 357 12.92 -2.08 -0.21
C ASP A 357 12.97 -1.62 -1.68
N CYS A 358 12.28 -2.35 -2.57
CA CYS A 358 12.18 -1.98 -3.99
C CYS A 358 10.74 -1.59 -4.37
N TYR A 359 10.42 -0.31 -4.44
CA TYR A 359 9.07 0.17 -4.81
C TYR A 359 8.73 0.07 -6.31
N SER A 360 9.46 -0.75 -7.08
CA SER A 360 9.15 -1.03 -8.50
C SER A 360 8.94 0.23 -9.38
N CYS A 361 9.73 1.28 -9.17
CA CYS A 361 9.60 2.58 -9.86
C CYS A 361 10.31 2.69 -11.23
N ALA A 362 10.82 1.57 -11.76
CA ALA A 362 11.55 1.47 -13.04
C ALA A 362 12.83 2.33 -13.23
N ARG A 363 13.21 3.23 -12.31
CA ARG A 363 14.40 4.09 -12.45
C ARG A 363 15.68 3.35 -12.84
N CYS A 364 15.90 2.15 -12.29
CA CYS A 364 17.08 1.34 -12.62
C CYS A 364 17.04 0.72 -14.03
N LEU A 365 15.84 0.46 -14.57
CA LEU A 365 15.65 -0.16 -15.89
C LEU A 365 16.07 0.80 -17.02
N ASN A 366 15.92 2.11 -16.82
CA ASN A 366 16.20 3.13 -17.86
C ASN A 366 17.67 3.56 -17.96
N VAL A 367 18.51 3.14 -17.01
CA VAL A 367 19.88 3.66 -16.88
C VAL A 367 20.96 2.63 -17.15
N CYS A 368 20.62 1.33 -17.20
CA CYS A 368 21.62 0.27 -17.36
C CYS A 368 22.27 0.33 -18.76
N PRO A 369 23.58 0.59 -18.87
CA PRO A 369 24.26 0.67 -20.17
C PRO A 369 24.57 -0.70 -20.77
N GLN A 370 24.40 -1.78 -20.00
CA GLN A 370 24.62 -3.16 -20.45
C GLN A 370 23.31 -3.93 -20.73
N ASP A 371 22.17 -3.29 -20.46
CA ASP A 371 20.84 -3.90 -20.54
C ASP A 371 20.76 -5.22 -19.73
N ALA A 372 21.45 -5.21 -18.58
CA ALA A 372 21.54 -6.33 -17.65
C ALA A 372 20.37 -6.37 -16.64
N ILE A 373 19.42 -5.43 -16.71
CA ILE A 373 18.34 -5.30 -15.71
C ILE A 373 17.00 -5.46 -16.40
N SER A 374 16.18 -6.38 -15.89
CA SER A 374 14.82 -6.63 -16.36
C SER A 374 13.83 -6.69 -15.20
N TYR A 375 12.56 -6.50 -15.51
CA TYR A 375 11.45 -6.77 -14.59
C TYR A 375 10.62 -7.91 -15.18
N GLY A 376 10.41 -9.00 -14.42
CA GLY A 376 9.66 -10.13 -14.93
C GLY A 376 9.47 -11.24 -13.92
N LEU A 377 8.84 -12.34 -14.34
CA LEU A 377 8.48 -13.50 -13.51
C LEU A 377 9.68 -14.42 -13.22
N SER A 378 9.62 -15.13 -12.10
CA SER A 378 10.66 -16.06 -11.62
C SER A 378 10.64 -17.43 -12.30
N ILE A 379 9.92 -17.59 -13.40
CA ILE A 379 9.82 -18.89 -14.08
C ILE A 379 11.20 -19.18 -14.69
N GLY A 380 11.86 -20.18 -14.13
CA GLY A 380 13.15 -20.69 -14.60
C GLY A 380 13.06 -20.99 -16.08
N GLY A 381 13.69 -20.14 -16.87
CA GLY A 381 13.71 -20.22 -18.32
C GLY A 381 14.64 -19.12 -18.79
N LYS A 382 15.70 -19.52 -19.47
CA LYS A 382 16.71 -18.65 -20.05
C LYS A 382 16.05 -17.37 -20.55
N SER A 383 16.54 -16.23 -20.08
CA SER A 383 16.42 -14.95 -20.75
C SER A 383 16.45 -15.22 -22.25
N SER A 384 15.34 -14.93 -22.93
CA SER A 384 15.31 -14.87 -24.38
C SER A 384 16.28 -13.74 -24.76
N GLY A 385 17.56 -14.12 -24.84
CA GLY A 385 18.56 -13.36 -25.54
C GLY A 385 18.04 -13.23 -26.96
N GLY A 386 17.54 -12.03 -27.28
CA GLY A 386 17.50 -11.58 -28.66
C GLY A 386 18.93 -11.69 -29.16
N SER A 387 19.20 -12.80 -29.86
CA SER A 387 20.45 -13.06 -30.54
C SER A 387 20.70 -11.89 -31.47
N ALA A 388 21.68 -11.06 -31.12
CA ALA A 388 22.32 -10.16 -32.06
C ALA A 388 23.21 -11.02 -32.96
N ASN A 389 22.56 -11.73 -33.90
CA ASN A 389 23.25 -12.25 -35.07
C ASN A 389 23.19 -11.16 -36.14
N GLY A 390 24.21 -10.29 -36.12
CA GLY A 390 24.54 -9.38 -37.20
C GLY A 390 25.96 -9.69 -37.66
N LYS A 391 26.14 -10.79 -38.39
CA LYS A 391 27.30 -11.00 -39.26
C LYS A 391 27.07 -10.19 -40.53
N SER A 392 27.93 -9.20 -40.77
CA SER A 392 28.64 -8.91 -42.03
C SER A 392 29.30 -7.55 -41.91
#